data_AF-A0A2H6HUC2-F1
#
_entry.id   AF-A0A2H6HUC2-F1
#
_cell.length_a   1.000
_cell.length_b   1.000
_cell.length_c   1.000
_cell.angle_alpha   90.00
_cell.angle_beta   90.00
_cell.angle_gamma   90.00
#
_symmetry.space_group_name_H-M   'P 1'
#
loop_
_entity.id
_entity.type
_entity.pdbx_description
1 polymer ?
#
loop_
_entity_poly.entity_id
_entity_poly.type
_entity_poly.pdbx_seq_one_letter_code
_entity_poly.pdbx_strand_id
1 'polypeptide(L)'
;MPIPLPAADGVSIVHYSAPLDSLLIPMMKVSSNAWAEQIAAGTGSYKWGAYLPTWPSVLDSLGLPPDEGMRAADACGMSRRNRMRAETVHHLLVAANATWGERWLNLLPMANEEGSTLEGRFKGLEDRIIAKTGSLSGCRSLAGYILDKHGDPALDFVIFVNHAPSSPTSTIDEYVRNLVTQLDRDPKE
;
A
#
# COMPACT_ATOMS: atom_id res chain seq x y z
N MET A 1 -6.17 -20.85 8.25
CA MET A 1 -6.20 -21.57 9.54
C MET A 1 -5.14 -20.98 10.46
N PRO A 2 -5.38 -20.85 11.77
CA PRO A 2 -4.33 -20.44 12.70
C PRO A 2 -3.17 -21.43 12.62
N ILE A 3 -1.94 -20.94 12.71
CA ILE A 3 -0.75 -21.78 12.83
C ILE A 3 -0.90 -22.52 14.17
N PRO A 4 -0.94 -23.87 14.20
CA PRO A 4 -1.00 -24.59 15.46
C PRO A 4 0.25 -24.27 16.26
N LEU A 5 0.07 -23.70 17.45
CA LEU A 5 1.18 -23.51 18.38
C LEU A 5 1.65 -24.89 18.85
N PRO A 6 2.97 -25.09 19.06
CA PRO A 6 3.43 -26.30 19.72
C PRO A 6 2.74 -26.39 21.08
N ALA A 7 2.15 -27.55 21.38
CA ALA A 7 1.66 -27.85 22.72
C ALA A 7 2.90 -27.89 23.64
N ALA A 8 3.26 -26.75 24.19
CA ALA A 8 4.28 -26.67 25.22
C ALA A 8 3.61 -27.05 26.55
N ASP A 9 4.15 -28.07 27.21
CA ASP A 9 3.72 -28.45 28.55
C ASP A 9 3.73 -27.22 29.47
N GLY A 10 2.60 -26.95 30.12
CA GLY A 10 2.44 -25.83 31.05
C GLY A 10 1.81 -24.55 30.49
N VAL A 11 1.34 -24.52 29.23
CA VAL A 11 0.52 -23.40 28.73
C VAL A 11 -0.91 -23.50 29.27
N SER A 12 -1.31 -22.53 30.10
CA SER A 12 -2.65 -22.49 30.71
C SER A 12 -3.66 -21.63 29.93
N ILE A 13 -3.20 -20.66 29.14
CA ILE A 13 -4.05 -19.74 28.37
C ILE A 13 -3.42 -19.47 27.01
N VAL A 14 -4.24 -19.51 25.96
CA VAL A 14 -3.87 -19.11 24.60
C VAL A 14 -4.77 -17.95 24.17
N HIS A 15 -4.17 -16.91 23.62
CA HIS A 15 -4.87 -15.77 23.03
C HIS A 15 -4.53 -15.66 21.54
N TYR A 16 -5.55 -15.45 20.72
CA TYR A 16 -5.41 -15.21 19.29
C TYR A 16 -5.74 -13.75 18.98
N SER A 17 -4.91 -13.12 18.15
CA SER A 17 -5.18 -11.77 17.63
C SER A 17 -6.40 -11.75 16.71
N ALA A 18 -6.81 -10.55 16.30
CA ALA A 18 -7.68 -10.40 15.14
C ALA A 18 -7.02 -11.00 13.87
N PRO A 19 -7.82 -11.38 12.85
CA PRO A 19 -7.30 -11.82 11.56
C PRO A 19 -6.41 -10.76 10.90
N LEU A 20 -5.47 -11.20 10.04
CA LEU A 20 -4.50 -10.31 9.40
C LEU A 20 -5.16 -9.13 8.68
N ASP A 21 -6.27 -9.34 7.96
CA ASP A 21 -6.95 -8.25 7.23
C ASP A 21 -7.45 -7.15 8.17
N SER A 22 -7.99 -7.52 9.33
CA SER A 22 -8.41 -6.57 10.36
C SER A 22 -7.24 -5.77 10.92
N LEU A 23 -6.02 -6.33 10.90
CA LEU A 23 -4.80 -5.63 11.26
C LEU A 23 -4.27 -4.78 10.10
N LEU A 24 -4.41 -5.22 8.85
CA LEU A 24 -3.95 -4.47 7.69
C LEU A 24 -4.77 -3.19 7.46
N ILE A 25 -6.07 -3.20 7.76
CA ILE A 25 -6.94 -2.03 7.55
C ILE A 25 -6.41 -0.79 8.32
N PRO A 26 -6.30 -0.79 9.66
CA PRO A 26 -5.78 0.39 10.36
C PRO A 26 -4.35 0.73 9.92
N MET A 27 -3.50 -0.29 9.70
CA MET A 27 -2.13 -0.06 9.22
C MET A 27 -2.11 0.76 7.94
N MET A 28 -2.94 0.39 6.96
CA MET A 28 -2.96 1.01 5.64
C MET A 28 -3.68 2.36 5.65
N LYS A 29 -4.81 2.47 6.36
CA LYS A 29 -5.64 3.68 6.44
C LYS A 29 -4.94 4.84 7.16
N VAL A 30 -4.36 4.59 8.33
CA VAL A 30 -3.63 5.62 9.10
C VAL A 30 -2.13 5.67 8.79
N SER A 31 -1.63 4.75 7.97
CA SER A 31 -0.19 4.60 7.68
C SER A 31 0.66 4.34 8.93
N SER A 32 0.25 3.38 9.77
CA SER A 32 0.92 3.07 11.04
C SER A 32 2.26 2.36 10.82
N ASN A 33 3.35 3.04 11.16
CA ASN A 33 4.71 2.49 11.02
C ASN A 33 4.94 1.29 11.93
N ALA A 34 4.49 1.36 13.18
CA ALA A 34 4.68 0.28 14.15
C ALA A 34 4.00 -1.02 13.71
N TRP A 35 2.81 -0.91 13.10
CA TRP A 35 2.08 -2.06 12.59
C TRP A 35 2.76 -2.65 11.35
N ALA A 36 3.25 -1.80 10.44
CA ALA A 36 4.00 -2.25 9.27
C ALA A 36 5.25 -3.05 9.67
N GLU A 37 6.03 -2.57 10.64
CA GLU A 37 7.20 -3.29 11.14
C GLU A 37 6.84 -4.62 11.80
N GLN A 38 5.81 -4.65 12.67
CA GLN A 38 5.42 -5.89 13.35
C GLN A 38 4.84 -6.93 12.39
N ILE A 39 4.01 -6.51 11.42
CA ILE A 39 3.44 -7.41 10.42
C ILE A 39 4.54 -7.95 9.50
N ALA A 40 5.48 -7.10 9.08
CA ALA A 40 6.63 -7.54 8.28
C ALA A 40 7.53 -8.51 9.06
N ALA A 41 7.77 -8.26 10.34
CA ALA A 41 8.53 -9.18 11.21
C ALA A 41 7.85 -10.54 11.34
N GLY A 42 6.54 -10.57 11.58
CA GLY A 42 5.78 -11.82 11.71
C GLY A 42 5.75 -12.62 10.40
N THR A 43 5.43 -11.96 9.28
CA THR A 43 5.34 -12.60 7.96
C THR A 43 6.72 -13.01 7.42
N GLY A 44 7.72 -12.14 7.60
CA GLY A 44 9.13 -12.38 7.32
C GLY A 44 9.64 -13.63 8.02
N SER A 45 9.46 -13.68 9.35
CA SER A 45 9.91 -14.80 10.18
C SER A 45 9.20 -16.10 9.78
N TYR A 46 7.88 -16.05 9.57
CA TYR A 46 7.10 -17.23 9.22
C TYR A 46 7.46 -17.82 7.85
N LYS A 47 7.60 -16.99 6.81
CA LYS A 47 7.77 -17.47 5.42
C LYS A 47 9.25 -17.57 4.99
N TRP A 48 10.13 -16.74 5.54
CA TRP A 48 11.55 -16.67 5.13
C TRP A 48 12.55 -16.84 6.28
N GLY A 49 12.10 -16.97 7.53
CA GLY A 49 13.00 -17.09 8.69
C GLY A 49 13.82 -15.83 8.97
N ALA A 50 13.38 -14.65 8.50
CA ALA A 50 14.10 -13.38 8.60
C ALA A 50 13.19 -12.23 9.05
N TYR A 51 13.76 -11.17 9.67
CA TYR A 51 12.98 -10.03 10.17
C TYR A 51 12.22 -9.26 9.07
N LEU A 52 12.82 -9.12 7.87
CA LEU A 52 12.10 -8.61 6.71
C LEU A 52 12.04 -9.68 5.64
N PRO A 53 10.96 -9.71 4.83
CA PRO A 53 10.99 -10.48 3.61
C PRO A 53 12.19 -10.05 2.76
N THR A 54 12.83 -11.01 2.10
CA THR A 54 13.74 -10.69 1.01
C THR A 54 12.88 -10.16 -0.13
N TRP A 55 12.82 -8.83 -0.29
CA TRP A 55 11.98 -8.18 -1.31
C TRP A 55 12.16 -8.74 -2.73
N PRO A 56 13.37 -9.13 -3.19
CA PRO A 56 13.51 -9.88 -4.43
C PRO A 56 12.71 -11.19 -4.47
N SER A 57 12.68 -11.95 -3.37
CA SER A 57 11.87 -13.16 -3.26
C SER A 57 10.37 -12.88 -3.16
N VAL A 58 9.97 -11.70 -2.68
CA VAL A 58 8.56 -11.27 -2.72
C VAL A 58 8.14 -11.03 -4.16
N LEU A 59 8.92 -10.24 -4.91
CA LEU A 59 8.68 -9.99 -6.33
C LEU A 59 8.65 -11.30 -7.12
N ASP A 60 9.63 -12.17 -6.91
CA ASP A 60 9.70 -13.50 -7.54
C ASP A 60 8.48 -14.37 -7.21
N SER A 61 8.02 -14.38 -5.94
CA SER A 61 6.82 -15.13 -5.54
C SER A 61 5.52 -14.62 -6.16
N LEU A 62 5.54 -13.39 -6.69
CA LEU A 62 4.43 -12.78 -7.43
C LEU A 62 4.65 -12.84 -8.96
N GLY A 63 5.74 -13.47 -9.43
CA GLY A 63 6.11 -13.51 -10.84
C GLY A 63 6.49 -12.15 -11.43
N LEU A 64 6.90 -11.19 -10.60
CA LEU A 64 7.22 -9.83 -11.01
C LEU A 64 8.69 -9.67 -11.41
N PRO A 65 9.00 -8.75 -12.35
CA PRO A 65 10.38 -8.46 -12.73
C PRO A 65 11.23 -8.04 -11.53
N PRO A 66 12.52 -8.43 -11.48
CA PRO A 66 13.42 -7.96 -10.44
C PRO A 66 13.67 -6.45 -10.56
N ASP A 67 13.80 -5.79 -9.41
CA ASP A 67 14.26 -4.40 -9.32
C ASP A 67 15.65 -4.36 -8.68
N GLU A 68 16.70 -4.36 -9.51
CA GLU A 68 18.10 -4.35 -9.08
C GLU A 68 18.46 -3.13 -8.22
N GLY A 69 17.71 -2.03 -8.36
CA GLY A 69 17.89 -0.81 -7.58
C GLY A 69 17.08 -0.78 -6.29
N MET A 70 16.25 -1.80 -6.06
CA MET A 70 15.38 -1.85 -4.90
C MET A 70 16.17 -2.06 -3.61
N ARG A 71 15.81 -1.28 -2.61
CA ARG A 71 16.27 -1.43 -1.25
C ARG A 71 15.11 -1.11 -0.33
N ALA A 72 14.76 -2.03 0.55
CA ALA A 72 13.86 -1.74 1.65
C ALA A 72 14.58 -2.07 2.96
N ALA A 73 15.01 -1.00 3.61
CA ALA A 73 15.76 -1.00 4.85
C ALA A 73 14.85 -1.07 6.09
N ASP A 74 13.56 -0.80 5.90
CA ASP A 74 12.48 -1.01 6.87
C ASP A 74 11.18 -1.33 6.09
N ALA A 75 10.12 -1.72 6.80
CA ALA A 75 8.83 -2.06 6.20
C ALA A 75 7.88 -0.87 6.13
N CYS A 76 8.04 0.10 7.04
CA CYS A 76 7.14 1.25 7.14
C CYS A 76 7.44 2.39 6.17
N GLY A 77 8.63 2.43 5.56
CA GLY A 77 9.00 3.49 4.63
C GLY A 77 9.68 4.71 5.27
N MET A 78 9.99 4.69 6.57
CA MET A 78 10.63 5.83 7.26
C MET A 78 12.10 6.02 6.88
N SER A 79 12.79 4.93 6.53
CA SER A 79 14.20 4.94 6.20
C SER A 79 14.44 5.67 4.89
N ARG A 80 15.30 6.69 4.93
CA ARG A 80 15.80 7.38 3.71
C ARG A 80 16.65 6.48 2.81
N ARG A 81 16.97 5.27 3.28
CA ARG A 81 17.68 4.26 2.49
C ARG A 81 16.72 3.43 1.63
N ASN A 82 15.42 3.54 1.84
CA ASN A 82 14.43 2.89 1.00
C ASN A 82 14.48 3.45 -0.42
N ARG A 83 14.50 2.55 -1.40
CA ARG A 83 14.54 2.83 -2.83
C ARG A 83 13.72 1.79 -3.54
N MET A 84 12.85 2.23 -4.44
CA MET A 84 12.06 1.37 -5.30
C MET A 84 11.69 2.20 -6.53
N ARG A 85 11.63 1.57 -7.71
CA ARG A 85 11.15 2.24 -8.92
C ARG A 85 9.63 2.38 -8.87
N ALA A 86 9.10 3.45 -9.49
CA ALA A 86 7.65 3.62 -9.62
C ALA A 86 7.02 2.45 -10.39
N GLU A 87 7.73 1.93 -11.40
CA GLU A 87 7.35 0.74 -12.18
C GLU A 87 7.20 -0.51 -11.31
N THR A 88 8.07 -0.71 -10.31
CA THR A 88 7.97 -1.83 -9.37
C THR A 88 6.69 -1.72 -8.53
N VAL A 89 6.32 -0.51 -8.09
CA VAL A 89 5.05 -0.30 -7.37
C VAL A 89 3.84 -0.47 -8.28
N HIS A 90 3.93 -0.03 -9.53
CA HIS A 90 2.89 -0.28 -10.55
C HIS A 90 2.63 -1.78 -10.71
N HIS A 91 3.68 -2.57 -10.93
CA HIS A 91 3.57 -4.03 -11.02
C HIS A 91 2.98 -4.66 -9.75
N LEU A 92 3.37 -4.17 -8.57
CA LEU A 92 2.80 -4.62 -7.30
C LEU A 92 1.31 -4.29 -7.18
N LEU A 93 0.87 -3.10 -7.60
CA LEU A 93 -0.55 -2.73 -7.63
C LEU A 93 -1.32 -3.68 -8.55
N VAL A 94 -0.89 -3.81 -9.81
CA VAL A 94 -1.54 -4.69 -10.80
C VAL A 94 -1.62 -6.13 -10.28
N ALA A 95 -0.53 -6.69 -9.78
CA ALA A 95 -0.51 -8.05 -9.24
C ALA A 95 -1.41 -8.21 -8.00
N ALA A 96 -1.41 -7.22 -7.10
CA ALA A 96 -2.22 -7.26 -5.89
C ALA A 96 -3.72 -7.20 -6.21
N ASN A 97 -4.13 -6.34 -7.14
CA ASN A 97 -5.52 -6.29 -7.59
C ASN A 97 -5.93 -7.59 -8.28
N ALA A 98 -5.11 -8.12 -9.19
CA ALA A 98 -5.41 -9.38 -9.88
C ALA A 98 -5.51 -10.58 -8.91
N THR A 99 -4.71 -10.59 -7.84
CA THR A 99 -4.63 -11.73 -6.91
C THR A 99 -5.71 -11.66 -5.82
N TRP A 100 -5.98 -10.47 -5.28
CA TRP A 100 -6.83 -10.32 -4.09
C TRP A 100 -8.09 -9.48 -4.34
N GLY A 101 -8.19 -8.78 -5.47
CA GLY A 101 -9.36 -7.99 -5.87
C GLY A 101 -9.83 -7.03 -4.79
N GLU A 102 -11.13 -7.03 -4.52
CA GLU A 102 -11.79 -6.16 -3.53
C GLU A 102 -11.13 -6.21 -2.14
N ARG A 103 -10.62 -7.38 -1.73
CA ARG A 103 -9.91 -7.53 -0.45
C ARG A 103 -8.66 -6.64 -0.37
N TRP A 104 -7.95 -6.45 -1.48
CA TRP A 104 -6.81 -5.53 -1.57
C TRP A 104 -7.29 -4.07 -1.61
N LEU A 105 -8.29 -3.77 -2.43
CA LEU A 105 -8.80 -2.41 -2.62
C LEU A 105 -9.32 -1.82 -1.30
N ASN A 106 -10.04 -2.62 -0.51
CA ASN A 106 -10.61 -2.22 0.78
C ASN A 106 -9.55 -1.85 1.84
N LEU A 107 -8.28 -2.25 1.66
CA LEU A 107 -7.20 -1.83 2.56
C LEU A 107 -6.76 -0.39 2.31
N LEU A 108 -6.84 0.08 1.07
CA LEU A 108 -6.30 1.39 0.68
C LEU A 108 -7.24 2.51 1.14
N PRO A 109 -6.70 3.66 1.63
CA PRO A 109 -7.51 4.84 1.89
C PRO A 109 -8.34 5.26 0.68
N MET A 110 -9.62 5.55 0.88
CA MET A 110 -10.47 6.20 -0.13
C MET A 110 -10.32 7.72 -0.05
N ALA A 111 -10.63 8.42 -1.14
CA ALA A 111 -10.67 9.87 -1.15
C ALA A 111 -11.54 10.41 -0.02
N ASN A 112 -11.02 11.41 0.70
CA ASN A 112 -11.69 12.09 1.80
C ASN A 112 -12.22 11.15 2.91
N GLU A 113 -11.68 9.93 3.02
CA GLU A 113 -12.08 8.98 4.06
C GLU A 113 -11.64 9.50 5.44
N GLU A 114 -12.61 9.63 6.35
CA GLU A 114 -12.41 10.11 7.72
C GLU A 114 -11.43 9.21 8.48
N GLY A 115 -10.50 9.81 9.22
CA GLY A 115 -9.48 9.11 9.98
C GLY A 115 -8.38 8.48 9.12
N SER A 116 -8.40 8.65 7.80
CA SER A 116 -7.36 8.13 6.90
C SER A 116 -6.32 9.19 6.53
N THR A 117 -5.23 8.77 5.90
CA THR A 117 -4.25 9.70 5.34
C THR A 117 -4.73 10.50 4.11
N LEU A 118 -5.94 10.22 3.61
CA LEU A 118 -6.61 10.98 2.57
C LEU A 118 -7.75 11.85 3.11
N GLU A 119 -7.98 11.89 4.42
CA GLU A 119 -8.97 12.78 5.02
C GLU A 119 -8.77 14.23 4.55
N GLY A 120 -9.84 14.86 4.07
CA GLY A 120 -9.81 16.22 3.53
C GLY A 120 -9.21 16.37 2.12
N ARG A 121 -8.58 15.33 1.56
CA ARG A 121 -8.05 15.32 0.18
C ARG A 121 -9.05 14.69 -0.76
N PHE A 122 -9.02 15.10 -2.03
CA PHE A 122 -9.91 14.54 -3.05
C PHE A 122 -11.42 14.62 -2.76
N LYS A 123 -11.89 15.58 -1.96
CA LYS A 123 -13.33 15.83 -1.74
C LYS A 123 -14.11 15.86 -3.06
N GLY A 124 -15.28 15.20 -3.07
CA GLY A 124 -16.14 15.03 -4.23
C GLY A 124 -15.72 13.89 -5.17
N LEU A 125 -14.71 13.09 -4.79
CA LEU A 125 -14.21 11.94 -5.53
C LEU A 125 -14.10 10.69 -4.62
N GLU A 126 -14.90 10.64 -3.55
CA GLU A 126 -14.93 9.58 -2.53
C GLU A 126 -14.99 8.18 -3.16
N ASP A 127 -15.85 8.00 -4.17
CA ASP A 127 -16.04 6.72 -4.87
C ASP A 127 -15.14 6.56 -6.11
N ARG A 128 -14.16 7.45 -6.31
CA ARG A 128 -13.36 7.53 -7.55
C ARG A 128 -11.87 7.34 -7.35
N ILE A 129 -11.35 7.53 -6.13
CA ILE A 129 -9.91 7.41 -5.87
C ILE A 129 -9.67 6.58 -4.60
N ILE A 130 -8.82 5.57 -4.74
CA ILE A 130 -8.29 4.80 -3.62
C ILE A 130 -6.77 4.78 -3.70
N ALA A 131 -6.06 5.25 -2.68
CA ALA A 131 -4.62 5.41 -2.78
C ALA A 131 -3.89 5.39 -1.44
N LYS A 132 -2.67 4.83 -1.46
CA LYS A 132 -1.73 4.91 -0.36
C LYS A 132 -0.86 6.16 -0.48
N THR A 133 -0.74 6.88 0.63
CA THR A 133 0.12 8.06 0.76
C THR A 133 1.49 7.71 1.34
N GLY A 134 2.50 8.53 1.03
CA GLY A 134 3.77 8.57 1.72
C GLY A 134 4.30 10.00 1.86
N SER A 135 4.82 10.33 3.04
CA SER A 135 5.25 11.69 3.39
C SER A 135 6.50 11.67 4.25
N LEU A 136 7.59 12.22 3.72
CA LEU A 136 8.82 12.53 4.47
C LEU A 136 9.28 13.96 4.13
N SER A 137 10.17 14.54 4.92
CA SER A 137 10.76 15.83 4.54
C SER A 137 11.54 15.70 3.23
N GLY A 138 11.14 16.50 2.23
CA GLY A 138 11.65 16.48 0.85
C GLY A 138 11.06 15.41 -0.06
N CYS A 139 10.17 14.54 0.43
CA CYS A 139 9.59 13.46 -0.36
C CYS A 139 8.06 13.37 -0.21
N ARG A 140 7.36 13.15 -1.32
CA ARG A 140 5.94 12.79 -1.36
C ARG A 140 5.74 11.62 -2.30
N SER A 141 4.85 10.72 -1.92
CA SER A 141 4.37 9.68 -2.79
C SER A 141 2.86 9.51 -2.67
N LEU A 142 2.24 9.12 -3.78
CA LEU A 142 0.85 8.71 -3.86
C LEU A 142 0.76 7.61 -4.91
N ALA A 143 0.21 6.46 -4.54
CA ALA A 143 0.06 5.33 -5.44
C ALA A 143 -1.27 4.64 -5.17
N GLY A 144 -1.99 4.24 -6.22
CA GLY A 144 -3.32 3.68 -6.07
C GLY A 144 -4.07 3.57 -7.39
N TYR A 145 -5.38 3.66 -7.32
CA TYR A 145 -6.29 3.50 -8.44
C TYR A 145 -7.26 4.66 -8.56
N ILE A 146 -7.61 4.96 -9.80
CA ILE A 146 -8.83 5.68 -10.16
C ILE A 146 -9.87 4.63 -10.55
N LEU A 147 -11.04 4.72 -9.91
CA LEU A 147 -12.18 3.85 -10.14
C LEU A 147 -13.06 4.43 -11.25
N ASP A 148 -13.65 3.55 -12.05
CA ASP A 148 -14.73 3.94 -12.96
C ASP A 148 -16.03 4.24 -12.19
N LYS A 149 -17.09 4.52 -12.93
CA LYS A 149 -18.43 4.78 -12.39
C LYS A 149 -19.10 3.56 -11.74
N HIS A 150 -18.54 2.36 -11.90
CA HIS A 150 -19.02 1.11 -11.32
C HIS A 150 -18.24 0.75 -10.04
N GLY A 151 -17.18 1.48 -9.73
CA GLY A 151 -16.31 1.23 -8.59
C GLY A 151 -15.14 0.29 -8.89
N ASP A 152 -14.94 -0.07 -10.17
CA ASP A 152 -13.87 -0.96 -10.59
C ASP A 152 -12.60 -0.16 -10.93
N PRO A 153 -11.38 -0.66 -10.61
CA PRO A 153 -10.14 0.00 -10.99
C PRO A 153 -9.99 0.13 -12.51
N ALA A 154 -10.04 1.36 -13.02
CA ALA A 154 -9.94 1.65 -14.44
C ALA A 154 -8.55 2.14 -14.87
N LEU A 155 -7.84 2.78 -13.94
CA LEU A 155 -6.47 3.24 -14.10
C LEU A 155 -5.74 3.12 -12.77
N ASP A 156 -4.55 2.52 -12.78
CA ASP A 156 -3.63 2.58 -11.66
C ASP A 156 -2.59 3.68 -11.88
N PHE A 157 -2.05 4.23 -10.80
CA PHE A 157 -1.05 5.30 -10.87
C PHE A 157 -0.03 5.20 -9.75
N VAL A 158 1.18 5.68 -10.03
CA VAL A 158 2.27 5.80 -9.06
C VAL A 158 2.99 7.13 -9.27
N ILE A 159 3.03 7.96 -8.23
CA ILE A 159 3.66 9.27 -8.25
C ILE A 159 4.70 9.32 -7.13
N PHE A 160 5.96 9.53 -7.49
CA PHE A 160 7.07 9.78 -6.57
C PHE A 160 7.67 11.16 -6.83
N VAL A 161 7.73 11.98 -5.80
CA VAL A 161 8.44 13.27 -5.83
C VAL A 161 9.52 13.24 -4.74
N ASN A 162 10.77 13.38 -5.16
CA ASN A 162 11.93 13.40 -4.27
C ASN A 162 12.63 14.76 -4.36
N HIS A 163 13.34 15.13 -3.30
CA HIS A 163 14.08 16.40 -3.19
C HIS A 163 13.23 17.65 -3.46
N ALA A 164 11.94 17.60 -3.11
CA ALA A 164 11.04 18.73 -3.28
C ALA A 164 11.42 19.86 -2.30
N PRO A 165 11.59 21.11 -2.78
CA PRO A 165 11.93 22.25 -1.91
C PRO A 165 10.78 22.67 -0.99
N SER A 166 9.55 22.32 -1.34
CA SER A 166 8.32 22.54 -0.58
C SER A 166 7.38 21.34 -0.80
N SER A 167 6.23 21.29 -0.11
CA SER A 167 5.30 20.16 -0.23
C SER A 167 4.57 20.17 -1.58
N PRO A 168 4.77 19.19 -2.49
CA PRO A 168 4.09 19.14 -3.79
C PRO A 168 2.67 18.54 -3.71
N THR A 169 2.11 18.34 -2.52
CA THR A 169 0.84 17.61 -2.31
C THR A 169 -0.31 18.16 -3.14
N SER A 170 -0.50 19.48 -3.18
CA SER A 170 -1.60 20.08 -3.95
C SER A 170 -1.45 19.85 -5.46
N THR A 171 -0.23 19.93 -5.99
CA THR A 171 0.06 19.66 -7.40
C THR A 171 -0.16 18.18 -7.74
N ILE A 172 0.23 17.27 -6.84
CA ILE A 172 -0.06 15.83 -7.00
C ILE A 172 -1.57 15.61 -7.01
N ASP A 173 -2.30 16.23 -6.09
CA ASP A 173 -3.76 16.06 -5.98
C ASP A 173 -4.47 16.62 -7.22
N GLU A 174 -4.06 17.78 -7.72
CA GLU A 174 -4.59 18.37 -8.95
C GLU A 174 -4.31 17.48 -10.16
N TYR A 175 -3.11 16.93 -10.28
CA TYR A 175 -2.77 16.01 -11.37
C TYR A 175 -3.66 14.76 -11.36
N VAL A 176 -3.86 14.13 -10.20
CA VAL A 176 -4.73 12.95 -10.08
C VAL A 176 -6.20 13.31 -10.38
N ARG A 177 -6.70 14.46 -9.90
CA ARG A 177 -8.05 14.94 -10.27
C ARG A 177 -8.22 15.11 -11.78
N ASN A 178 -7.20 15.62 -12.45
CA ASN A 178 -7.20 15.77 -13.90
C ASN A 178 -7.23 14.41 -14.61
N LEU A 179 -6.54 13.38 -14.10
CA LEU A 179 -6.63 12.02 -14.62
C LEU A 179 -8.05 11.45 -14.52
N VAL A 180 -8.77 11.69 -13.42
CA VAL A 180 -10.19 11.29 -13.31
C VAL A 180 -11.03 11.96 -14.40
N THR A 181 -10.82 13.26 -14.61
CA THR A 181 -11.56 14.03 -15.62
C THR A 181 -11.27 13.56 -17.04
N GLN A 182 -10.02 13.15 -17.33
CA GLN A 182 -9.63 12.60 -18.63
C GLN A 182 -10.26 11.23 -18.85
N LEU A 183 -10.21 10.35 -17.83
CA LEU A 183 -10.85 9.03 -17.89
C LEU A 183 -12.34 9.12 -18.18
N ASP A 184 -13.04 10.10 -17.59
CA ASP A 184 -14.47 10.30 -17.81
C ASP A 184 -14.81 10.85 -19.21
N ARG A 185 -13.83 11.45 -19.91
CA ARG A 185 -13.99 11.99 -21.28
C ARG A 185 -13.67 10.95 -22.35
N ASP A 186 -12.72 10.07 -22.10
CA ASP A 186 -12.35 8.94 -22.96
C ASP A 186 -12.77 7.62 -22.30
N PRO A 187 -14.08 7.31 -22.21
CA PRO A 187 -14.49 6.01 -21.73
C PRO A 187 -13.89 4.95 -22.65
N LYS A 188 -13.07 4.05 -22.09
CA LYS A 188 -12.64 2.86 -22.82
C LYS A 188 -13.90 2.09 -23.21
N GLU A 189 -14.17 2.02 -24.51
CA GLU A 189 -15.23 1.18 -25.12
C GLU A 189 -14.99 -0.31 -24.89
#